data_AF-J3CSI5-F1
#
_entry.id   AF-J3CSI5-F1
#
_cell.length_a   1.000
_cell.length_b   1.000
_cell.length_c   1.000
_cell.angle_alpha   90.00
_cell.angle_beta   90.00
_cell.angle_gamma   90.00
#
_symmetry.space_group_name_H-M   'P 1'
#
loop_
_entity.id
_entity.type
_entity.pdbx_description
1 polymer ?
#
loop_
_entity_poly.entity_id
_entity_poly.type
_entity_poly.pdbx_seq_one_letter_code
_entity_poly.pdbx_strand_id
1 'polypeptide(L)'
;MRIGKNAETLRKELSGKDPKFKLGDATAQLISELCVAEQSPNCHAYVNAVAAAVGGFVPLEACDGEPGPGSLMASTVGLVTGASQVLADVTAARADGKISDNERRLIERHATGVIRDMQALLREVKRENESTKRGRAK
;
A
#
# COMPACT_ATOMS: atom_id res chain seq x y z
N MET A 1 2.85 23.91 -12.08
CA MET A 1 3.53 24.19 -10.79
C MET A 1 2.45 24.38 -9.72
N ARG A 2 1.88 23.30 -9.17
CA ARG A 2 0.74 23.37 -8.23
C ARG A 2 1.12 23.51 -6.75
N ILE A 3 2.35 23.17 -6.38
CA ILE A 3 2.80 23.07 -4.98
C ILE A 3 3.39 24.40 -4.44
N GLY A 4 3.58 25.43 -5.28
CA GLY A 4 4.05 26.75 -4.83
C GLY A 4 5.47 26.79 -4.22
N LYS A 5 6.21 25.68 -4.24
CA LYS A 5 7.57 25.57 -3.69
C LYS A 5 8.63 25.46 -4.78
N ASN A 6 9.84 25.89 -4.46
CA ASN A 6 11.03 25.65 -5.27
C ASN A 6 11.29 24.12 -5.37
N ALA A 7 11.62 23.64 -6.57
CA ALA A 7 11.87 22.23 -6.84
C ALA A 7 13.00 21.65 -5.97
N GLU A 8 14.05 22.43 -5.70
CA GLU A 8 15.17 21.97 -4.88
C GLU A 8 14.75 21.76 -3.41
N THR A 9 13.96 22.68 -2.85
CA THR A 9 13.41 22.58 -1.50
C THR A 9 12.45 21.40 -1.38
N LEU A 10 11.53 21.27 -2.35
CA LEU A 10 10.59 20.15 -2.39
C LEU A 10 11.30 18.79 -2.47
N ARG A 11 12.36 18.69 -3.27
CA ARG A 11 13.19 17.47 -3.36
C ARG A 11 13.85 17.14 -2.03
N LYS A 12 14.38 18.14 -1.31
CA LYS A 12 15.02 17.95 0.01
C LYS A 12 13.99 17.49 1.05
N GLU A 13 12.83 18.14 1.10
CA GLU A 13 11.71 17.76 1.98
C GLU A 13 11.21 16.34 1.70
N LEU A 14 11.01 15.96 0.44
CA LEU A 14 10.56 14.61 0.05
C LEU A 14 11.60 13.52 0.32
N SER A 15 12.88 13.87 0.25
CA SER A 15 13.95 12.89 0.50
C SER A 15 14.05 12.46 1.96
N GLY A 16 13.59 13.30 2.89
CA GLY A 16 13.70 13.06 4.34
C GLY A 16 15.13 12.92 4.88
N LYS A 17 16.16 13.18 4.05
CA LYS A 17 17.58 12.96 4.42
C LYS A 17 18.15 14.06 5.31
N ASP A 18 17.62 15.28 5.20
CA ASP A 18 18.10 16.43 5.96
C ASP A 18 17.04 16.84 7.00
N PRO A 19 17.35 16.76 8.32
CA PRO A 19 16.41 17.12 9.38
C PRO A 19 15.90 18.57 9.32
N LYS A 20 16.61 19.46 8.62
CA LYS A 20 16.22 20.87 8.45
C LYS A 20 15.06 21.04 7.47
N PHE A 21 14.83 20.09 6.58
CA PHE A 21 13.79 20.15 5.57
C PHE A 21 12.66 19.20 5.95
N LYS A 22 11.64 19.75 6.63
CA LYS A 22 10.45 19.00 7.02
C LYS A 22 9.33 19.22 6.01
N LEU A 23 8.74 18.13 5.55
CA LEU A 23 7.54 18.19 4.74
C LEU A 23 6.35 18.54 5.65
N GLY A 24 5.71 19.67 5.39
CA GLY A 24 4.48 20.08 6.09
C GLY A 24 3.28 19.21 5.71
N ASP A 25 2.32 19.08 6.62
CA ASP A 25 1.10 18.28 6.47
C ASP A 25 0.28 18.67 5.23
N ALA A 26 -0.02 19.97 5.05
CA ALA A 26 -0.78 20.47 3.91
C ALA A 26 -0.06 20.21 2.57
N THR A 27 1.28 20.27 2.59
CA THR A 27 2.08 19.96 1.40
C THR A 27 2.08 18.47 1.12
N ALA A 28 2.21 17.63 2.15
CA ALA A 28 2.17 16.17 2.02
C ALA A 28 0.82 15.68 1.51
N GLN A 29 -0.28 16.24 2.03
CA GLN A 29 -1.63 15.97 1.55
C GLN A 29 -1.79 16.37 0.09
N LEU A 30 -1.38 17.57 -0.30
CA LEU A 30 -1.46 18.03 -1.69
C LEU A 30 -0.67 17.13 -2.65
N ILE A 31 0.52 16.67 -2.24
CA ILE A 31 1.32 15.72 -3.03
C ILE A 31 0.57 14.39 -3.17
N SER A 32 -0.02 13.89 -2.08
CA SER A 32 -0.82 12.67 -2.12
C SER A 32 -2.01 12.80 -3.07
N GLU A 33 -2.73 13.92 -3.04
CA GLU A 33 -3.84 14.21 -3.95
C GLU A 33 -3.40 14.24 -5.42
N LEU A 34 -2.23 14.83 -5.70
CA LEU A 34 -1.65 14.85 -7.05
C LEU A 34 -1.27 13.44 -7.52
N CYS A 35 -0.62 12.65 -6.67
CA CYS A 35 -0.29 11.26 -6.97
C CYS A 35 -1.54 10.42 -7.23
N VAL A 36 -2.63 10.65 -6.49
CA VAL A 36 -3.92 9.96 -6.70
C VAL A 36 -4.53 10.38 -8.02
N ALA A 37 -4.55 11.68 -8.33
CA ALA A 37 -5.06 12.20 -9.60
C ALA A 37 -4.29 11.67 -10.82
N GLU A 38 -2.99 11.42 -10.68
CA GLU A 38 -2.13 10.85 -11.73
C GLU A 38 -2.11 9.31 -11.74
N GLN A 39 -2.88 8.65 -10.86
CA GLN A 39 -2.87 7.19 -10.66
C GLN A 39 -1.46 6.62 -10.51
N SER A 40 -0.55 7.38 -9.87
CA SER A 40 0.84 7.00 -9.77
C SER A 40 1.01 5.77 -8.90
N PRO A 41 2.03 4.92 -9.14
CA PRO A 41 2.37 3.84 -8.22
C PRO A 41 2.52 4.36 -6.78
N ASN A 42 1.84 3.74 -5.82
CA ASN A 42 1.83 4.11 -4.39
C ASN A 42 1.17 5.47 -4.05
N CYS A 43 0.26 5.98 -4.88
CA CYS A 43 -0.41 7.28 -4.66
C CYS A 43 -1.09 7.47 -3.29
N HIS A 44 -1.50 6.39 -2.65
CA HIS A 44 -2.13 6.39 -1.33
C HIS A 44 -1.18 6.08 -0.18
N ALA A 45 0.14 5.96 -0.43
CA ALA A 45 1.10 5.60 0.61
C ALA A 45 1.10 6.57 1.80
N TYR A 46 0.96 7.87 1.54
CA TYR A 46 0.87 8.89 2.60
C TYR A 46 -0.38 8.71 3.47
N VAL A 47 -1.54 8.58 2.84
CA VAL A 47 -2.82 8.37 3.53
C VAL A 47 -2.81 7.05 4.31
N ASN A 48 -2.20 6.00 3.76
CA ASN A 48 -2.03 4.71 4.46
C ASN A 48 -1.05 4.80 5.64
N ALA A 49 0.02 5.59 5.54
CA ALA A 49 0.92 5.81 6.67
C ALA A 49 0.21 6.52 7.83
N VAL A 50 -0.63 7.52 7.52
CA VAL A 50 -1.45 8.21 8.52
C VAL A 50 -2.50 7.26 9.11
N ALA A 51 -3.21 6.50 8.27
CA ALA A 51 -4.20 5.53 8.73
C ALA A 51 -3.57 4.46 9.63
N ALA A 52 -2.40 3.92 9.25
CA ALA A 52 -1.68 2.94 10.05
C ALA A 52 -1.30 3.48 11.43
N ALA A 53 -0.90 4.76 11.52
CA ALA A 53 -0.59 5.41 12.79
C ALA A 53 -1.81 5.54 13.74
N VAL A 54 -3.03 5.52 13.19
CA VAL A 54 -4.29 5.55 13.97
C VAL A 54 -4.99 4.19 14.05
N GLY A 55 -4.31 3.10 13.65
CA GLY A 55 -4.84 1.74 13.68
C GLY A 55 -5.87 1.42 12.57
N GLY A 56 -5.98 2.28 11.56
CA GLY A 56 -6.83 2.08 10.39
C GLY A 56 -6.03 1.68 9.14
N PHE A 57 -6.75 1.27 8.11
CA PHE A 57 -6.22 1.16 6.74
C PHE A 57 -7.16 1.91 5.82
N VAL A 58 -6.64 2.79 4.97
CA VAL A 58 -7.45 3.31 3.87
C VAL A 58 -7.49 2.24 2.79
N PRO A 59 -8.69 1.80 2.39
CA PRO A 59 -8.81 0.89 1.26
C PRO A 59 -8.26 1.62 0.03
N LEU A 60 -7.20 1.08 -0.58
CA LEU A 60 -6.72 1.56 -1.86
C LEU A 60 -7.88 1.47 -2.86
N GLU A 61 -8.24 2.56 -3.53
CA GLU A 61 -9.04 2.41 -4.76
C GLU A 61 -8.14 1.73 -5.79
N ALA A 62 -8.70 0.81 -6.59
CA ALA A 62 -7.89 0.12 -7.59
C ALA A 62 -7.39 1.15 -8.60
N CYS A 63 -6.07 1.23 -8.83
CA CYS A 63 -5.56 1.94 -10.00
C CYS A 63 -6.15 1.27 -11.25
N ASP A 64 -6.71 2.07 -12.15
CA ASP A 64 -7.17 1.57 -13.44
C ASP A 64 -5.97 0.96 -14.18
N GLY A 65 -6.04 -0.33 -14.51
CA GLY A 65 -5.00 -1.03 -15.26
C GLY A 65 -4.20 -2.09 -14.49
N GLU A 66 -4.37 -2.22 -13.17
CA GLU A 66 -3.89 -3.44 -12.49
C GLU A 66 -4.68 -4.64 -13.06
N PRO A 67 -4.02 -5.68 -13.59
CA PRO A 67 -4.71 -6.89 -14.01
C PRO A 67 -5.48 -7.38 -12.79
N GLY A 68 -6.81 -7.35 -12.89
CA GLY A 68 -7.66 -7.91 -11.85
C GLY A 68 -7.12 -9.29 -11.54
N PRO A 69 -6.92 -9.64 -10.25
CA PRO A 69 -6.46 -10.98 -9.95
C PRO A 69 -7.43 -11.95 -10.63
N GLY A 70 -6.92 -13.09 -11.10
CA GLY A 70 -7.79 -14.17 -11.58
C GLY A 70 -8.86 -14.48 -10.52
N SER A 71 -9.86 -15.30 -10.86
CA SER A 71 -11.02 -15.64 -10.00
C SER A 71 -10.76 -15.54 -8.48
N LEU A 72 -11.72 -15.09 -7.69
CA LEU A 72 -11.64 -14.95 -6.22
C LEU A 72 -10.87 -16.08 -5.48
N MET A 73 -10.94 -17.31 -6.01
CA MET A 73 -10.14 -18.44 -5.55
C MET A 73 -8.62 -18.26 -5.78
N ALA A 74 -8.20 -17.87 -6.98
CA ALA A 74 -6.81 -17.52 -7.29
C ALA A 74 -6.30 -16.36 -6.42
N SER A 75 -7.11 -15.32 -6.20
CA SER A 75 -6.81 -14.23 -5.26
C SER A 75 -6.57 -14.74 -3.84
N THR A 76 -7.43 -15.65 -3.38
CA THR A 76 -7.32 -16.27 -2.05
C THR A 76 -6.07 -17.12 -1.91
N VAL A 77 -5.75 -17.94 -2.92
CA VAL A 77 -4.54 -18.78 -2.94
C VAL A 77 -3.27 -17.92 -2.96
N GLY A 78 -3.26 -16.85 -3.76
CA GLY A 78 -2.15 -15.90 -3.81
C GLY A 78 -1.90 -15.25 -2.44
N LEU A 79 -2.97 -14.80 -1.76
CA LEU A 79 -2.88 -14.23 -0.42
C LEU A 79 -2.32 -15.21 0.61
N VAL A 80 -2.81 -16.46 0.63
CA VAL A 80 -2.32 -17.50 1.54
C VAL A 80 -0.84 -17.79 1.28
N THR A 81 -0.44 -17.85 0.01
CA THR A 81 0.94 -18.09 -0.39
C THR A 81 1.85 -16.95 0.07
N GLY A 82 1.45 -15.70 -0.19
CA GLY A 82 2.21 -14.52 0.23
C GLY A 82 2.34 -14.41 1.75
N ALA A 83 1.25 -14.64 2.50
CA ALA A 83 1.26 -14.66 3.95
C ALA A 83 2.19 -15.76 4.51
N SER A 84 2.15 -16.96 3.91
CA SER A 84 3.04 -18.06 4.29
C SER A 84 4.51 -17.72 4.05
N GLN A 85 4.83 -17.03 2.96
CA GLN A 85 6.19 -16.59 2.66
C GLN A 85 6.69 -15.60 3.72
N VAL A 86 5.87 -14.61 4.11
CA VAL A 86 6.24 -13.66 5.18
C VAL A 86 6.56 -14.38 6.49
N LEU A 87 5.75 -15.37 6.86
CA LEU A 87 5.99 -16.16 8.07
C LEU A 87 7.27 -17.00 7.98
N ALA A 88 7.56 -17.57 6.80
CA ALA A 88 8.80 -18.27 6.54
C ALA A 88 10.01 -17.34 6.68
N ASP A 89 9.95 -16.14 6.12
CA ASP A 89 11.03 -15.15 6.20
C ASP A 89 11.28 -14.68 7.65
N VAL A 90 10.21 -14.46 8.42
CA VAL A 90 10.31 -14.13 9.86
C VAL A 90 10.97 -15.28 10.62
N THR A 91 10.60 -16.53 10.32
CA THR A 91 11.17 -17.71 10.98
C THR A 91 12.65 -17.86 10.64
N ALA A 92 13.01 -17.68 9.36
CA ALA A 92 14.39 -17.74 8.90
C ALA A 92 15.25 -16.62 9.52
N ALA A 93 14.75 -15.38 9.54
CA ALA A 93 15.43 -14.23 10.15
C ALA A 93 15.55 -14.31 11.68
N ARG A 94 14.79 -15.21 12.32
CA ARG A 94 14.91 -15.47 13.77
C ARG A 94 15.83 -16.63 14.11
N ALA A 95 16.34 -17.38 13.12
CA ALA A 95 17.06 -18.63 13.34
C ALA A 95 18.33 -18.45 14.21
N ASP A 96 19.00 -17.31 14.12
CA ASP A 96 20.20 -16.97 14.91
C ASP A 96 19.90 -16.06 16.12
N GLY A 97 18.62 -15.77 16.38
CA GLY A 97 18.15 -14.91 17.45
C GLY A 97 18.30 -13.40 17.19
N LYS A 98 18.71 -12.95 16.00
CA LYS A 98 18.87 -11.53 15.65
C LYS A 98 18.29 -11.23 14.28
N ILE A 99 17.47 -10.18 14.18
CA ILE A 99 16.98 -9.70 12.88
C ILE A 99 17.86 -8.53 12.44
N SER A 100 18.54 -8.69 11.30
CA SER A 100 19.30 -7.62 10.65
C SER A 100 18.40 -6.59 9.98
N ASP A 101 18.95 -5.40 9.69
CA ASP A 101 18.23 -4.38 8.93
C ASP A 101 17.80 -4.85 7.54
N ASN A 102 18.59 -5.73 6.91
CA ASN A 102 18.28 -6.27 5.59
C ASN A 102 17.09 -7.23 5.66
N GLU A 103 17.05 -8.11 6.66
CA GLU A 103 15.93 -9.03 6.89
C GLU A 103 14.66 -8.28 7.25
N ARG A 104 14.76 -7.28 8.15
CA ARG A 104 13.64 -6.40 8.49
C ARG A 104 13.05 -5.75 7.23
N ARG A 105 13.89 -5.15 6.38
CA ARG A 105 13.44 -4.51 5.12
C ARG A 105 12.87 -5.50 4.11
N LEU A 106 13.31 -6.76 4.12
CA LEU A 106 12.75 -7.80 3.27
C LEU A 106 11.35 -8.21 3.74
N ILE A 107 11.22 -8.51 5.03
CA ILE A 107 9.95 -8.86 5.68
C ILE A 107 8.91 -7.74 5.49
N GLU A 108 9.29 -6.49 5.70
CA GLU A 108 8.41 -5.33 5.50
C GLU A 108 7.91 -5.21 4.05
N ARG A 109 8.78 -5.47 3.07
CA ARG A 109 8.39 -5.46 1.65
C ARG A 109 7.40 -6.57 1.34
N HIS A 110 7.65 -7.79 1.80
CA HIS A 110 6.74 -8.92 1.58
C HIS A 110 5.40 -8.72 2.30
N ALA A 111 5.41 -8.22 3.55
CA ALA A 111 4.21 -7.89 4.31
C ALA A 111 3.36 -6.82 3.60
N THR A 112 4.01 -5.80 3.02
CA THR A 112 3.31 -4.77 2.22
C THR A 112 2.63 -5.39 0.98
N GLY A 113 3.28 -6.36 0.33
CA GLY A 113 2.67 -7.13 -0.77
C GLY A 113 1.41 -7.88 -0.33
N VAL A 114 1.47 -8.57 0.81
CA VAL A 114 0.31 -9.30 1.37
C VAL A 114 -0.86 -8.35 1.69
N ILE A 115 -0.57 -7.18 2.25
CA ILE A 115 -1.60 -6.17 2.53
C ILE A 115 -2.29 -5.70 1.25
N ARG A 116 -1.50 -5.44 0.19
CA ARG A 116 -2.03 -5.06 -1.12
C ARG A 116 -2.95 -6.15 -1.68
N ASP A 117 -2.53 -7.41 -1.60
CA ASP A 117 -3.28 -8.55 -2.14
C ASP A 117 -4.57 -8.78 -1.33
N MET A 118 -4.53 -8.60 -0.01
CA MET A 118 -5.72 -8.64 0.86
C MET A 118 -6.73 -7.56 0.47
N GLN A 119 -6.28 -6.33 0.25
CA GLN A 119 -7.17 -5.26 -0.19
C GLN A 119 -7.75 -5.52 -1.59
N ALA A 120 -6.98 -6.14 -2.49
CA ALA A 120 -7.49 -6.56 -3.79
C ALA A 120 -8.61 -7.61 -3.66
N LEU A 121 -8.41 -8.62 -2.81
CA LEU A 121 -9.44 -9.63 -2.51
C LEU A 121 -10.71 -8.99 -1.93
N LEU A 122 -10.59 -8.09 -0.96
CA LEU A 122 -11.75 -7.40 -0.36
C LEU A 122 -12.54 -6.58 -1.40
N ARG A 123 -11.85 -5.94 -2.35
CA ARG A 123 -12.51 -5.26 -3.48
C ARG A 123 -13.25 -6.24 -4.39
N GLU A 124 -12.67 -7.41 -4.66
CA GLU A 124 -13.29 -8.44 -5.50
C GLU A 124 -14.56 -9.01 -4.84
N VAL A 125 -14.49 -9.35 -3.54
CA VAL A 125 -15.65 -9.77 -2.74
C VAL A 125 -16.76 -8.72 -2.80
N LYS A 126 -16.42 -7.43 -2.68
CA LYS A 126 -17.38 -6.33 -2.78
C LYS A 126 -18.03 -6.28 -4.17
N ARG A 127 -17.24 -6.39 -5.25
CA ARG A 127 -17.73 -6.40 -6.63
C ARG A 127 -18.67 -7.58 -6.89
N GLU A 128 -18.33 -8.78 -6.43
CA GLU A 128 -19.16 -9.98 -6.60
C GLU A 128 -20.47 -9.90 -5.79
N ASN A 129 -20.43 -9.33 -4.58
CA ASN A 129 -21.64 -9.08 -3.80
C ASN A 129 -22.58 -8.09 -4.51
N GLU A 130 -22.03 -7.00 -5.06
CA GLU A 130 -22.81 -6.02 -5.83
C GLU A 130 -23.38 -6.57 -7.14
N SER A 131 -22.66 -7.47 -7.84
CA SER A 131 -23.19 -8.14 -9.04
C SER A 131 -24.32 -9.11 -8.68
N THR A 132 -24.15 -9.90 -7.62
CA THR A 132 -25.16 -10.83 -7.10
C THR A 132 -26.45 -10.11 -6.70
N LYS A 133 -26.34 -8.96 -6.00
CA LYS A 133 -27.51 -8.14 -5.64
C LYS A 133 -28.27 -7.62 -6.86
N ARG A 134 -27.56 -7.22 -7.92
CA ARG A 134 -28.16 -6.78 -9.20
C ARG A 134 -28.85 -7.92 -9.94
N GLY A 135 -28.30 -9.13 -9.88
CA GLY A 135 -28.90 -10.33 -10.47
C GLY A 135 -30.17 -10.81 -9.75
N ARG A 136 -30.29 -10.59 -8.44
CA ARG A 136 -31.48 -10.93 -7.63
C ARG A 136 -32.64 -9.92 -7.73
N ALA A 137 -32.40 -8.75 -8.30
CA ALA A 137 -33.40 -7.69 -8.48
C ALA A 137 -34.15 -7.76 -9.83
N LYS A 138 -33.89 -8.81 -10.63
CA LYS A 138 -34.64 -9.19 -11.82
C LYS A 138 -35.47 -10.43 -11.53
#